data_AF-A0A955HJZ9-F1
#
_entry.id   AF-A0A955HJZ9-F1
#
_cell.length_a   1.000
_cell.length_b   1.000
_cell.length_c   1.000
_cell.angle_alpha   90.00
_cell.angle_beta   90.00
_cell.angle_gamma   90.00
#
_symmetry.space_group_name_H-M   'P 1'
#
loop_
_entity.id
_entity.type
_entity.pdbx_description
1 polymer ?
#
loop_
_entity_poly.entity_id
_entity_poly.type
_entity_poly.pdbx_seq_one_letter_code
_entity_poly.pdbx_strand_id
1 'polypeptide(L)'
;MSKDEVELMLANDIAACSTDLGAFYWWAPLSPNRKAALLDLRFCVGPGGFRAFRKMIAAIESQDWEEAGRQILDSKFAKQTGQRARDLSDLLRDG
;
A
#
# COMPACT_ATOMS: atom_id res chain seq x y z
N MET A 1 -2.26 -12.94 25.61
CA MET A 1 -1.61 -12.74 24.30
C MET A 1 -0.12 -12.94 24.51
N SER A 2 0.37 -14.15 24.21
CA SER A 2 1.82 -14.40 24.19
C SER A 2 2.45 -13.68 22.99
N LYS A 3 3.75 -13.41 23.02
CA LYS A 3 4.46 -12.77 21.89
C LYS A 3 4.26 -13.54 20.57
N ASP A 4 4.14 -14.86 20.67
CA ASP A 4 3.94 -15.76 19.54
C ASP A 4 2.55 -15.59 18.88
N GLU A 5 1.49 -15.31 19.65
CA GLU A 5 0.16 -15.01 19.09
C GLU A 5 0.16 -13.68 18.31
N VAL A 6 0.95 -12.70 18.77
CA VAL A 6 1.04 -11.38 18.12
C VAL A 6 1.78 -11.49 16.79
N GLU A 7 2.87 -12.27 16.73
CA GLU A 7 3.61 -12.52 15.49
C GLU A 7 2.79 -13.33 14.47
N LEU A 8 2.02 -14.32 14.94
CA LEU A 8 1.09 -15.08 14.11
C LEU A 8 -0.01 -14.20 13.50
N MET A 9 -0.59 -13.28 14.27
CA MET A 9 -1.59 -12.34 13.76
C MET A 9 -0.99 -11.38 12.71
N LEU A 10 0.21 -10.86 12.95
CA LEU A 10 0.89 -9.95 12.02
C LEU A 10 1.23 -10.65 10.69
N ALA A 11 1.73 -11.89 10.75
CA ALA A 11 2.03 -12.68 9.56
C ALA A 11 0.76 -12.98 8.73
N ASN A 12 -0.34 -13.30 9.42
CA ASN A 12 -1.63 -13.54 8.77
C ASN A 12 -2.19 -12.27 8.11
N ASP A 13 -2.06 -11.11 8.74
CA ASP A 13 -2.52 -9.83 8.16
C ASP A 13 -1.70 -9.44 6.93
N ILE A 14 -0.38 -9.62 6.95
CA ILE A 14 0.49 -9.37 5.79
C ILE A 14 0.17 -10.32 4.64
N ALA A 15 -0.08 -11.60 4.93
CA ALA A 15 -0.50 -12.59 3.95
C ALA A 15 -1.85 -12.23 3.32
N ALA A 16 -2.81 -11.76 4.13
CA ALA A 16 -4.10 -11.28 3.65
C ALA A 16 -3.94 -10.04 2.75
N CYS A 17 -3.06 -9.09 3.10
CA CYS A 17 -2.76 -7.92 2.27
C CYS A 17 -2.13 -8.33 0.93
N SER A 18 -1.17 -9.26 0.96
CA SER A 18 -0.52 -9.76 -0.26
C SER A 18 -1.48 -10.51 -1.18
N THR A 19 -2.43 -11.26 -0.59
CA THR A 19 -3.47 -11.97 -1.35
C THR A 19 -4.46 -11.00 -1.97
N ASP A 20 -4.90 -9.97 -1.22
CA ASP A 20 -5.81 -8.93 -1.70
C ASP A 20 -5.17 -8.12 -2.85
N LEU A 21 -3.90 -7.75 -2.71
CA LEU A 21 -3.13 -7.06 -3.76
C LEU A 21 -2.80 -8.00 -4.93
N GLY A 22 -2.62 -9.29 -4.69
CA GLY A 22 -2.39 -10.30 -5.71
C GLY A 22 -3.55 -10.52 -6.68
N ALA A 23 -4.77 -10.12 -6.29
CA ALA A 23 -5.93 -10.15 -7.19
C ALA A 23 -5.85 -9.10 -8.32
N PHE A 24 -4.98 -8.09 -8.20
CA PHE A 24 -4.82 -7.06 -9.22
C PHE A 24 -3.81 -7.50 -10.28
N TYR A 25 -4.19 -7.39 -11.56
CA TYR A 25 -3.35 -7.83 -12.68
C TYR A 25 -1.99 -7.11 -12.75
N TRP A 26 -1.93 -5.87 -12.30
CA TRP A 26 -0.73 -5.03 -12.28
C TRP A 26 0.20 -5.32 -11.10
N TRP A 27 -0.20 -6.15 -10.12
CA TRP A 27 0.60 -6.44 -8.93
C TRP A 27 1.84 -7.27 -9.23
N ALA A 28 1.70 -8.32 -10.03
CA ALA A 28 2.78 -9.25 -10.35
C ALA A 28 4.05 -8.55 -10.87
N PRO A 29 3.98 -7.63 -11.87
CA PRO A 29 5.16 -6.97 -12.42
C PRO A 29 5.76 -5.85 -11.55
N LEU A 30 5.16 -5.50 -10.40
CA LEU A 30 5.71 -4.45 -9.55
C LEU A 30 7.05 -4.85 -8.92
N SER A 31 7.93 -3.86 -8.76
CA SER A 31 9.18 -4.02 -8.05
C SER A 31 8.95 -4.29 -6.55
N PRO A 32 9.95 -4.86 -5.85
CA PRO A 32 9.86 -5.09 -4.42
C PRO A 32 9.53 -3.83 -3.60
N ASN A 33 10.09 -2.68 -3.98
CA ASN A 33 9.87 -1.39 -3.31
C ASN A 33 8.42 -0.93 -3.47
N ARG A 34 7.87 -0.97 -4.70
CA ARG A 34 6.46 -0.62 -4.96
C ARG A 34 5.50 -1.57 -4.25
N LYS A 35 5.81 -2.87 -4.23
CA LYS A 35 5.03 -3.87 -3.48
C LYS A 35 5.04 -3.56 -1.99
N ALA A 36 6.20 -3.25 -1.41
CA ALA A 36 6.34 -2.89 -0.01
C ALA A 36 5.52 -1.64 0.34
N ALA A 37 5.58 -0.60 -0.50
CA ALA A 37 4.82 0.63 -0.29
C ALA A 37 3.30 0.37 -0.28
N LEU A 38 2.79 -0.41 -1.22
CA LEU A 38 1.37 -0.73 -1.32
C LEU A 38 0.89 -1.69 -0.22
N LEU A 39 1.73 -2.63 0.21
CA LEU A 39 1.46 -3.50 1.35
C LEU A 39 1.32 -2.69 2.63
N ASP A 40 2.26 -1.79 2.91
CA ASP A 40 2.22 -0.96 4.11
C ASP A 40 1.03 0.00 4.08
N LEU A 41 0.74 0.62 2.93
CA LEU A 41 -0.45 1.44 2.77
C LEU A 41 -1.73 0.62 3.05
N ARG A 42 -1.87 -0.55 2.42
CA ARG A 42 -3.02 -1.46 2.60
C ARG A 42 -3.15 -1.96 4.03
N PHE A 43 -2.03 -2.18 4.73
CA PHE A 43 -2.02 -2.55 6.14
C PHE A 43 -2.54 -1.38 7.00
N CYS A 44 -2.04 -0.16 6.75
CA CYS A 44 -2.42 1.02 7.52
C CYS A 44 -3.90 1.44 7.34
N VAL A 45 -4.44 1.38 6.11
CA VAL A 45 -5.80 1.87 5.81
C VAL A 45 -6.87 0.77 5.73
N GLY A 46 -6.46 -0.50 5.71
CA GLY A 46 -7.34 -1.65 5.55
C GLY A 46 -7.88 -1.85 4.12
N PRO A 47 -8.66 -2.92 3.88
CA PRO A 47 -9.14 -3.30 2.54
C PRO A 47 -10.12 -2.31 1.93
N GLY A 48 -11.04 -1.80 2.75
CA GLY A 48 -12.03 -0.81 2.32
C GLY A 48 -11.38 0.54 2.02
N GLY A 49 -10.42 0.95 2.85
CA GLY A 49 -9.65 2.17 2.66
C GLY A 49 -8.85 2.12 1.37
N PHE A 50 -8.10 1.02 1.14
CA PHE A 50 -7.26 0.86 -0.06
C PHE A 50 -8.08 0.92 -1.36
N ARG A 51 -9.23 0.24 -1.41
CA ARG A 51 -10.15 0.28 -2.56
C ARG A 51 -10.76 1.67 -2.83
N ALA A 52 -10.75 2.57 -1.84
CA ALA A 52 -11.19 3.95 -2.04
C ALA A 52 -10.15 4.80 -2.80
N PHE A 53 -8.88 4.37 -2.87
CA PHE A 53 -7.82 5.03 -3.65
C PHE A 53 -7.94 4.73 -5.16
N ARG A 54 -9.12 4.96 -5.74
CA ARG A 54 -9.43 4.65 -7.14
C ARG A 54 -8.48 5.35 -8.12
N LYS A 55 -8.11 6.60 -7.83
CA LYS A 55 -7.18 7.39 -8.66
C LYS A 55 -5.75 6.86 -8.59
N MET A 56 -5.29 6.48 -7.39
CA MET A 56 -3.97 5.86 -7.22
C MET A 56 -3.89 4.53 -7.95
N ILE A 57 -4.92 3.69 -7.85
CA ILE A 57 -4.99 2.40 -8.54
C ILE A 57 -4.96 2.62 -10.06
N ALA A 58 -5.75 3.56 -10.59
CA ALA A 58 -5.72 3.89 -12.02
C ALA A 58 -4.35 4.42 -12.50
N ALA A 59 -3.65 5.18 -11.65
CA ALA A 59 -2.30 5.65 -11.93
C ALA A 59 -1.29 4.48 -11.97
N ILE A 60 -1.37 3.55 -11.01
CA ILE A 60 -0.55 2.32 -10.98
C ILE A 60 -0.79 1.46 -12.22
N GLU A 61 -2.05 1.32 -12.63
CA GLU A 61 -2.44 0.61 -13.87
C GLU A 61 -1.81 1.23 -15.12
N SER A 62 -1.70 2.56 -15.14
CA SER A 62 -1.07 3.31 -16.22
C SER A 62 0.45 3.44 -16.06
N GLN A 63 1.03 2.81 -15.03
CA GLN A 63 2.44 2.96 -14.64
C GLN A 63 2.87 4.41 -14.35
N ASP A 64 1.92 5.26 -13.96
CA ASP A 64 2.14 6.65 -13.54
C ASP A 64 2.42 6.70 -12.03
N TRP A 65 3.67 6.46 -11.65
CA TRP A 65 4.11 6.40 -10.26
C TRP A 65 4.15 7.79 -9.60
N GLU A 66 4.34 8.84 -10.40
CA GLU A 66 4.30 10.24 -9.97
C GLU A 66 2.90 10.59 -9.43
N GLU A 67 1.87 10.31 -10.23
CA GLU A 67 0.47 10.51 -9.84
C GLU A 67 0.07 9.55 -8.71
N ALA A 68 0.53 8.30 -8.73
CA ALA A 68 0.25 7.36 -7.64
C ALA A 68 0.76 7.89 -6.28
N GLY A 69 2.00 8.39 -6.22
CA GLY A 69 2.55 9.02 -5.02
C GLY A 69 1.79 10.29 -4.62
N ARG A 70 1.39 11.13 -5.59
CA ARG A 70 0.57 12.32 -5.34
C ARG A 70 -0.77 11.96 -4.71
N GLN A 71 -1.43 10.91 -5.17
CA GLN A 71 -2.69 10.41 -4.62
C GLN A 71 -2.54 9.87 -3.19
N ILE A 72 -1.38 9.30 -2.82
CA ILE A 72 -1.08 8.94 -1.43
C ILE A 72 -1.07 10.20 -0.56
N LEU A 73 -0.38 11.25 -1.02
CA LEU A 73 -0.23 12.52 -0.29
C LEU A 73 -1.53 13.34 -0.21
N ASP A 74 -2.43 13.21 -1.19
CA ASP A 74 -3.73 13.90 -1.23
C ASP A 74 -4.82 13.17 -0.41
N SER A 75 -4.47 12.09 0.30
CA SER A 75 -5.43 11.28 1.04
C SER A 75 -5.59 11.68 2.50
N LYS A 76 -6.70 11.23 3.11
CA LYS A 76 -6.89 11.35 4.58
C LYS A 76 -5.78 10.63 5.36
N PHE A 77 -5.22 9.56 4.79
CA PHE A 77 -4.09 8.85 5.38
C PHE A 77 -2.90 9.80 5.55
N ALA A 78 -2.50 10.53 4.50
CA ALA A 78 -1.41 11.50 4.60
C ALA A 78 -1.66 12.60 5.64
N LYS A 79 -2.90 13.05 5.80
CA LYS A 79 -3.26 14.01 6.86
C LYS A 79 -3.11 13.44 8.27
N GLN A 80 -3.23 12.12 8.44
CA GLN A 80 -3.14 11.45 9.74
C GLN A 80 -1.72 10.99 10.09
N THR A 81 -0.99 10.43 9.14
CA THR A 81 0.35 9.86 9.37
C THR A 81 1.50 10.81 8.99
N GLY A 82 1.23 11.87 8.22
CA GLY A 82 2.22 12.90 7.89
C GLY A 82 3.44 12.33 7.17
N GLN A 83 4.54 12.19 7.89
CA GLN A 83 5.84 11.79 7.34
C GLN A 83 5.81 10.39 6.71
N ARG A 84 5.15 9.40 7.32
CA ARG A 84 5.08 8.04 6.74
C ARG A 84 4.43 8.02 5.35
N ALA A 85 3.45 8.88 5.10
CA ALA A 85 2.82 8.96 3.79
C ALA A 85 3.77 9.53 2.72
N ARG A 86 4.72 10.38 3.12
CA ARG A 86 5.80 10.87 2.24
C ARG A 86 6.78 9.76 1.93
N ASP A 87 7.25 9.07 2.96
CA ASP A 87 8.19 7.96 2.78
C ASP A 87 7.60 6.86 1.87
N LEU A 88 6.31 6.54 2.02
CA LEU A 88 5.60 5.60 1.15
C LEU A 88 5.42 6.12 -0.28
N SER A 89 5.09 7.40 -0.43
CA SER A 89 4.99 8.04 -1.75
C SER A 89 6.33 7.98 -2.49
N ASP A 90 7.43 8.28 -1.80
CA ASP A 90 8.77 8.28 -2.39
C ASP A 90 9.22 6.85 -2.71
N LEU A 91 8.97 5.88 -1.82
CA LEU A 91 9.24 4.47 -2.09
C LEU A 91 8.44 3.92 -3.28
N LEU A 92 7.19 4.38 -3.46
CA LEU A 92 6.37 4.00 -4.60
C LEU A 92 6.86 4.62 -5.92
N ARG A 93 7.41 5.84 -5.87
CA ARG A 93 7.96 6.56 -7.03
C ARG A 93 9.30 6.00 -7.49
N ASP A 94 10.20 5.73 -6.55
CA ASP A 94 11.58 5.31 -6.82
C ASP A 94 11.70 3.81 -7.17
N GLY A 95 10.72 3.02 -6.73
CA GLY A 95 10.73 1.56 -6.89
C GLY A 95 10.73 1.11 -8.34
#